data_AF-A0A4V2W7H8-F1
#
_entry.id   AF-A0A4V2W7H8-F1
#
_cell.length_a   1.000
_cell.length_b   1.000
_cell.length_c   1.000
_cell.angle_alpha   90.00
_cell.angle_beta   90.00
_cell.angle_gamma   90.00
#
_symmetry.space_group_name_H-M   'P 1'
#
loop_
_entity.id
_entity.type
_entity.pdbx_description
1 polymer ?
#
loop_
_entity_poly.entity_id
_entity_poly.type
_entity_poly.pdbx_seq_one_letter_code
_entity_poly.pdbx_strand_id
1 'polypeptide(L)' 'MQLLRGRVEFGLPDRTLDLRPGEIVHLTAKLRHRVRALEPTTLTVTMLLPRS' A
#
# COMPACT_ATOMS: atom_id res chain seq x y z
N MET A 1 -2.74 -1.31 -4.72
CA MET A 1 -1.48 -1.90 -4.24
C MET A 1 -1.79 -3.26 -3.66
N GLN A 2 -0.91 -4.24 -3.85
CA GLN A 2 -1.05 -5.59 -3.28
C GLN A 2 0.26 -6.00 -2.60
N LEU A 3 0.15 -6.66 -1.45
CA LEU A 3 1.30 -7.25 -0.75
C LEU A 3 1.54 -8.68 -1.25
N LEU A 4 2.74 -8.98 -1.75
CA LEU A 4 3.09 -10.32 -2.25
C LEU A 4 3.82 -11.17 -1.22
N ARG A 5 4.64 -10.53 -0.37
CA ARG A 5 5.43 -11.19 0.68
C ARG A 5 5.77 -10.17 1.78
N GLY A 6 5.85 -10.63 3.02
CA GLY A 6 6.26 -9.80 4.15
C GLY A 6 5.07 -9.22 4.92
N ARG A 7 5.33 -8.15 5.69
CA ARG A 7 4.35 -7.44 6.51
C ARG A 7 4.61 -5.94 6.49
N VAL A 8 3.54 -5.15 6.36
CA VAL A 8 3.62 -3.69 6.20
C VAL A 8 2.68 -2.97 7.13
N GLU A 9 3.20 -1.95 7.79
CA GLU A 9 2.38 -0.91 8.41
C GLU A 9 2.07 0.15 7.35
N PHE A 10 0.80 0.30 7.01
CA PHE A 10 0.30 1.23 6.00
C PHE A 10 -0.51 2.35 6.67
N GLY A 11 0.05 3.56 6.69
CA GLY A 11 -0.58 4.73 7.30
C GLY A 11 -1.47 5.49 6.31
N LEU A 12 -2.72 5.71 6.71
CA LEU A 12 -3.70 6.62 6.11
C LEU A 12 -3.97 7.80 7.06
N PRO A 13 -4.64 8.87 6.61
CA PRO A 13 -4.92 10.02 7.47
C PRO A 13 -5.77 9.69 8.70
N ASP A 14 -6.67 8.72 8.58
CA ASP A 14 -7.67 8.33 9.58
C ASP A 14 -7.29 7.06 10.36
N ARG A 15 -6.42 6.23 9.79
CA ARG A 15 -6.10 4.91 10.37
C ARG A 15 -4.76 4.39 9.91
N THR A 16 -4.27 3.38 10.62
CA THR A 16 -3.14 2.56 10.19
C THR A 16 -3.63 1.14 9.95
N LEU A 17 -3.19 0.54 8.84
CA LEU A 17 -3.49 -0.83 8.46
C LEU A 17 -2.24 -1.69 8.64
N ASP A 18 -2.43 -2.91 9.11
CA ASP A 18 -1.40 -3.96 9.12
C ASP A 18 -1.68 -4.91 7.96
N LEU A 19 -0.88 -4.80 6.90
CA LEU A 19 -1.09 -5.54 5.66
C LEU A 19 -0.33 -6.86 5.67
N ARG A 20 -1.03 -7.91 5.22
CA ARG A 20 -0.53 -9.28 5.04
C ARG A 20 -0.54 -9.72 3.56
N PRO A 21 0.27 -10.72 3.18
CA PRO A 21 0.33 -11.18 1.80
C PRO A 21 -1.05 -11.57 1.26
N GLY A 22 -1.36 -11.13 0.04
CA GLY A 22 -2.66 -11.30 -0.61
C GLY A 22 -3.64 -10.14 -0.41
N GLU A 23 -3.43 -9.28 0.60
CA GLU A 23 -4.31 -8.13 0.82
C GLU A 23 -4.06 -7.01 -0.20
N ILE A 24 -5.15 -6.32 -0.55
CA ILE A 24 -5.18 -5.26 -1.56
C ILE A 24 -5.68 -3.97 -0.91
N VAL A 25 -4.95 -2.89 -1.13
CA VAL A 25 -5.37 -1.52 -0.78
C VAL A 25 -5.61 -0.72 -2.05
N HIS A 26 -6.81 -0.20 -2.20
CA HIS A 26 -7.15 0.79 -3.22
C HIS A 26 -6.93 2.20 -2.66
N LEU A 27 -6.17 3.01 -3.38
CA LEU A 27 -5.87 4.40 -3.01
C LEU A 27 -6.55 5.33 -4.00
N THR A 28 -7.33 6.28 -3.48
CA THR A 28 -7.85 7.37 -4.30
C THR A 28 -6.70 8.29 -4.73
N ALA A 29 -6.88 8.96 -5.87
CA ALA A 29 -5.86 9.83 -6.42
C ALA A 29 -5.41 10.88 -5.40
N LYS A 30 -4.10 11.07 -5.27
CA LYS A 30 -3.45 12.02 -4.35
C LYS A 30 -3.72 11.78 -2.86
N LEU A 31 -4.32 10.65 -2.46
CA LEU A 31 -4.48 10.31 -1.05
C LEU A 31 -3.12 10.17 -0.39
N ARG A 32 -2.87 10.99 0.64
CA ARG A 32 -1.62 10.94 1.41
C ARG A 32 -1.54 9.62 2.17
N HIS A 33 -0.41 8.93 2.04
CA HIS A 33 -0.17 7.66 2.69
C HIS A 33 1.30 7.49 3.06
N ARG A 34 1.57 6.60 4.02
CA ARG A 34 2.92 6.19 4.44
C ARG A 34 3.00 4.68 4.38
N VAL A 35 4.14 4.16 3.92
CA VAL A 35 4.40 2.72 3.86
C VAL A 35 5.65 2.42 4.68
N ARG A 36 5.55 1.54 5.67
CA ARG A 36 6.68 1.07 6.46
C ARG A 36 6.74 -0.46 6.41
N ALA A 37 7.81 -1.00 5.82
CA ALA A 37 8.09 -2.43 5.91
C ALA A 37 8.48 -2.80 7.34
N LEU A 38 7.84 -3.82 7.91
CA LEU A 38 8.18 -4.36 9.24
C LEU A 38 9.14 -5.55 9.16
N GLU A 39 9.24 -6.16 7.98
CA GLU A 39 10.15 -7.25 7.62
C GLU A 39 10.47 -7.20 6.11
N PRO A 40 11.44 -7.98 5.58
CA PRO A 40 11.77 -7.97 4.15
C PRO A 40 10.56 -8.29 3.26
N THR A 41 10.10 -7.27 2.53
CA THR A 41 8.78 -7.21 1.91
C THR A 41 8.83 -7.03 0.39
N THR A 42 7.85 -7.60 -0.31
CA THR A 42 7.62 -7.37 -1.75
C THR A 42 6.19 -6.88 -1.98
N LEU A 43 6.04 -5.76 -2.71
CA LEU A 43 4.75 -5.12 -3.02
C LEU A 43 4.61 -4.94 -4.52
N THR A 44 3.38 -4.99 -5.03
CA THR A 44 3.04 -4.53 -6.37
C THR A 44 2.20 -3.27 -6.31
N VAL A 45 2.59 -2.28 -7.11
CA VAL A 45 1.85 -1.02 -7.28
C VAL A 45 1.39 -0.91 -8.72
N THR A 46 0.09 -0.79 -8.91
CA THR A 46 -0.52 -0.43 -10.19
C THR A 46 -1.03 1.00 -10.07
N MET A 47 -0.50 1.90 -10.90
CA MET A 47 -0.94 3.29 -10.95
C MET A 47 -1.63 3.56 -12.27
N LEU A 48 -2.81 4.17 -12.21
CA LEU A 48 -3.47 4.74 -13.37
C LEU A 48 -3.05 6.20 -13.46
N LEU A 49 -2.22 6.52 -14.45
CA LEU A 49 -1.80 7.90 -14.72
C LEU A 49 -2.80 8.56 -15.67
N PRO A 50 -3.11 9.84 -15.49
CA PRO A 50 -3.91 10.58 -16.46
C PRO A 50 -3.24 10.55 -17.83
N ARG A 51 -4.05 10.42 -18.89
CA ARG A 51 -3.58 10.64 -20.27
C ARG A 51 -3.44 12.14 -20.48
N SER A 52 -2.24 12.58 -20.88
CA SER A 52 -1.95 13.93 -21.34
C SER A 52 -2.65 14.23 -22.67
#